data_AF-A0A3R6DAU1-F1
#
_entry.id   AF-A0A3R6DAU1-F1
#
_cell.length_a   1.000
_cell.length_b   1.000
_cell.length_c   1.000
_cell.angle_alpha   90.00
_cell.angle_beta   90.00
_cell.angle_gamma   90.00
#
_symmetry.space_group_name_H-M   'P 1'
#
loop_
_entity.id
_entity.type
_entity.pdbx_description
1 polymer ?
#
loop_
_entity_poly.entity_id
_entity_poly.type
_entity_poly.pdbx_seq_one_letter_code
_entity_poly.pdbx_strand_id
1 'polypeptide(L)'
;MEINSNHSTYGAAFRQKPIFFMSGKETVAFFEGKLKKNMTLQEDSCTLGSNDTYRRQHTTYEVSDKKKGSTFLDLDFLIKDETSSLKGNLSDKKDVDFYNFSIPFNRTIQNYFGVQIYMDMPEGCDYDLTLYDEYGNQVGKAEWDGEGRKTLTIPNWDTNTNKYCIKIENKNGEEVSPHDYYKISFKVTENKEQEKTDAIREAFGNLHGAYSRKDENWREYLDKYNEVLMDTEKNYTKEM
;
A
#
# COMPACT_ATOMS: atom_id res chain seq x y z
N MET A 1 25.87 20.47 -23.64
CA MET A 1 25.02 19.47 -24.32
C MET A 1 23.63 19.67 -23.78
N GLU A 2 22.70 20.13 -24.62
CA GLU A 2 21.29 20.21 -24.26
C GLU A 2 20.77 18.79 -24.05
N ILE A 3 20.29 18.51 -22.83
CA ILE A 3 19.61 17.27 -22.51
C ILE A 3 18.25 17.35 -23.21
N ASN A 4 18.09 16.57 -24.27
CA ASN A 4 16.85 16.48 -25.04
C ASN A 4 15.73 16.00 -24.10
N SER A 5 14.91 16.92 -23.63
CA SER A 5 13.82 16.70 -22.69
C SER A 5 12.60 16.10 -23.40
N ASN A 6 12.77 14.96 -24.05
CA ASN A 6 11.66 14.11 -24.44
C ASN A 6 11.12 13.35 -23.22
N HIS A 7 10.72 14.08 -22.18
CA HIS A 7 9.90 13.51 -21.13
C HIS A 7 8.54 13.14 -21.75
N SER A 8 8.21 11.86 -21.71
CA SER A 8 6.87 11.38 -22.08
C SER A 8 5.82 12.23 -21.39
N THR A 9 5.02 12.96 -22.17
CA THR A 9 3.91 13.79 -21.69
C THR A 9 2.89 12.96 -20.88
N TYR A 10 2.84 11.65 -21.12
CA TYR A 10 2.02 10.71 -20.35
C TYR A 10 2.59 10.40 -18.96
N GLY A 11 3.92 10.37 -18.80
CA GLY A 11 4.57 10.15 -17.50
C GLY A 11 4.26 11.28 -16.51
N ALA A 12 4.15 12.52 -16.99
CA ALA A 12 3.83 13.70 -16.18
C ALA A 12 2.46 13.61 -15.47
N ALA A 13 1.48 12.95 -16.09
CA ALA A 13 0.15 12.79 -15.51
C ALA A 13 0.11 11.83 -14.30
N PHE A 14 1.05 10.88 -14.22
CA PHE A 14 1.14 9.92 -13.10
C PHE A 14 2.06 10.39 -11.97
N ARG A 15 2.80 11.50 -12.12
CA ARG A 15 3.74 12.04 -11.11
C ARG A 15 3.07 12.52 -9.83
N GLN A 16 1.83 13.01 -9.94
CA GLN A 16 1.11 13.55 -8.78
C GLN A 16 0.17 12.51 -8.17
N LYS A 17 -0.58 11.79 -9.02
CA LYS A 17 -1.54 10.78 -8.57
C LYS A 17 -1.88 9.80 -9.70
N PRO A 18 -1.91 8.49 -9.44
CA PRO A 18 -2.22 7.53 -10.46
C PRO A 18 -3.72 7.41 -10.71
N ILE A 19 -4.10 7.00 -11.93
CA ILE A 19 -5.49 6.76 -12.31
C ILE A 19 -5.89 5.35 -11.90
N PHE A 20 -6.78 5.22 -10.92
CA PHE A 20 -7.30 3.94 -10.48
C PHE A 20 -8.48 3.49 -11.34
N PHE A 21 -8.42 2.25 -11.83
CA PHE A 21 -9.57 1.61 -12.46
C PHE A 21 -10.35 0.82 -11.41
N MET A 22 -11.68 0.89 -11.50
CA MET A 22 -12.54 0.06 -10.66
C MET A 22 -12.43 -1.41 -11.06
N SER A 23 -12.33 -2.29 -10.08
CA SER A 23 -12.50 -3.73 -10.28
C SER A 23 -13.94 -4.06 -10.71
N GLY A 24 -14.18 -5.27 -11.20
CA GLY A 24 -15.55 -5.71 -11.51
C GLY A 24 -16.48 -5.64 -10.30
N LYS A 25 -15.98 -6.00 -9.11
CA LYS A 25 -16.73 -5.89 -7.84
C LYS A 25 -17.05 -4.44 -7.49
N GLU A 26 -16.05 -3.56 -7.57
CA GLU A 26 -16.22 -2.12 -7.32
C GLU A 26 -17.22 -1.49 -8.28
N THR A 27 -17.16 -1.88 -9.56
CA THR A 27 -18.07 -1.41 -10.61
C THR A 27 -19.52 -1.80 -10.30
N VAL A 28 -19.78 -3.05 -9.94
CA VAL A 28 -21.12 -3.52 -9.53
C VAL A 28 -21.62 -2.75 -8.31
N ALA A 29 -20.80 -2.64 -7.27
CA ALA A 29 -21.14 -1.90 -6.06
C ALA A 29 -21.43 -0.42 -6.33
N PHE A 30 -20.72 0.20 -7.28
CA PHE A 30 -20.96 1.56 -7.74
C PHE A 30 -22.31 1.70 -8.46
N PHE A 31 -22.64 0.82 -9.41
CA PHE A 31 -23.93 0.88 -10.12
C PHE A 31 -25.13 0.57 -9.22
N GLU A 32 -24.96 -0.29 -8.21
CA GLU A 32 -25.96 -0.50 -7.16
C GLU A 32 -26.03 0.68 -6.18
N GLY A 33 -25.06 1.61 -6.25
CA GLY A 33 -24.90 2.79 -5.41
C GLY A 33 -24.62 2.47 -3.95
N LYS A 34 -23.91 1.36 -3.72
CA LYS A 34 -23.33 0.95 -2.44
C LYS A 34 -21.95 1.59 -2.22
N LEU A 35 -21.23 1.92 -3.29
CA LEU A 35 -19.94 2.61 -3.25
C LEU A 35 -20.11 4.15 -3.21
N LYS A 36 -19.49 4.80 -2.22
CA LYS A 36 -19.57 6.25 -1.92
C LYS A 36 -18.23 6.73 -1.34
N LYS A 37 -18.03 8.04 -1.19
CA LYS A 37 -16.88 8.59 -0.46
C LYS A 37 -17.07 8.45 1.06
N ASN A 38 -15.98 8.52 1.83
CA ASN A 38 -15.97 8.44 3.29
C ASN A 38 -16.58 7.15 3.84
N MET A 39 -16.29 6.01 3.20
CA MET A 39 -16.75 4.71 3.67
C MET A 39 -15.87 4.21 4.81
N THR A 40 -16.47 3.40 5.70
CA THR A 40 -15.76 2.66 6.73
C THR A 40 -15.89 1.18 6.46
N LEU A 41 -14.78 0.58 6.07
CA LEU A 41 -14.64 -0.86 5.94
C LEU A 41 -14.57 -1.46 7.35
N GLN A 42 -15.30 -2.55 7.56
CA GLN A 42 -15.34 -3.27 8.82
C GLN A 42 -15.11 -4.76 8.54
N GLU A 43 -14.56 -5.44 9.52
CA GLU A 43 -14.36 -6.88 9.42
C GLU A 43 -15.71 -7.60 9.47
N ASP A 44 -15.95 -8.47 8.48
CA ASP A 44 -17.10 -9.35 8.52
C ASP A 44 -16.83 -10.54 9.45
N SER A 45 -17.21 -10.38 10.71
CA SER A 45 -17.14 -11.44 11.73
C SER A 45 -17.94 -12.71 11.39
N CYS A 46 -18.80 -12.69 10.37
CA CYS A 46 -19.60 -13.85 9.96
C CYS A 46 -18.89 -14.77 8.96
N THR A 47 -18.00 -14.23 8.11
CA THR A 47 -17.32 -14.99 7.05
C THR A 47 -15.80 -15.04 7.21
N LEU A 48 -15.23 -14.08 7.93
CA LEU A 48 -13.83 -14.06 8.31
C LEU A 48 -13.75 -14.70 9.71
N GLY A 49 -13.10 -15.87 9.80
CA GLY A 49 -12.66 -16.38 11.11
C GLY A 49 -11.82 -15.32 11.83
N SER A 50 -11.67 -15.45 13.16
CA SER A 50 -11.18 -14.38 14.03
C SER A 50 -9.97 -13.61 13.49
N ASN A 51 -9.89 -12.37 13.94
CA ASN A 51 -8.92 -11.37 13.53
C ASN A 51 -7.45 -11.75 13.83
N ASP A 52 -7.25 -12.78 14.66
CA ASP A 52 -5.98 -13.40 15.03
C ASP A 52 -5.31 -14.26 13.93
N THR A 53 -5.99 -14.51 12.80
CA THR A 53 -5.48 -15.41 11.76
C THR A 53 -4.79 -14.66 10.63
N TYR A 54 -3.68 -15.22 10.10
CA TYR A 54 -2.99 -14.69 8.92
C TYR A 54 -3.96 -14.64 7.73
N ARG A 55 -4.45 -13.43 7.42
CA ARG A 55 -5.49 -13.19 6.42
C ARG A 55 -4.94 -13.38 4.99
N ARG A 56 -5.69 -14.01 4.08
CA ARG A 56 -5.23 -14.24 2.69
C ARG A 56 -5.30 -12.95 1.85
N GLN A 57 -4.59 -12.91 0.72
CA GLN A 57 -4.51 -11.78 -0.24
C GLN A 57 -5.83 -11.29 -0.86
N HIS A 58 -6.97 -11.94 -0.56
CA HIS A 58 -8.31 -11.58 -1.04
C HIS A 58 -9.32 -11.50 0.09
N THR A 59 -8.86 -11.10 1.28
CA THR A 59 -9.74 -10.86 2.41
C THR A 59 -10.54 -9.60 2.11
N THR A 60 -11.86 -9.76 2.02
CA THR A 60 -12.79 -8.68 1.73
C THR A 60 -13.44 -8.19 3.01
N TYR A 61 -13.54 -6.87 3.14
CA TYR A 61 -14.12 -6.18 4.30
C TYR A 61 -15.52 -5.69 3.96
N GLU A 62 -16.42 -5.81 4.90
CA GLU A 62 -17.79 -5.38 4.75
C GLU A 62 -17.87 -3.85 4.74
N VAL A 63 -18.61 -3.32 3.78
CA VAL A 63 -19.19 -1.99 3.90
C VAL A 63 -20.69 -2.12 3.92
N SER A 64 -21.26 -1.85 5.09
CA SER A 64 -22.70 -1.95 5.34
C SER A 64 -23.41 -0.64 4.99
N ASP A 65 -24.41 -0.71 4.10
CA ASP A 65 -25.37 0.37 3.89
C ASP A 65 -26.76 -0.09 4.38
N LYS A 66 -27.31 0.62 5.37
CA LYS A 66 -28.61 0.29 5.99
C LYS A 66 -29.78 0.21 5.01
N LYS A 67 -29.69 0.86 3.83
CA LYS A 67 -30.77 0.91 2.84
C LYS A 67 -30.54 -0.01 1.65
N LYS A 68 -29.29 -0.25 1.29
CA LYS A 68 -28.91 -0.98 0.06
C LYS A 68 -28.25 -2.34 0.32
N GLY A 69 -28.08 -2.71 1.58
CA GLY A 69 -27.35 -3.91 1.98
C GLY A 69 -25.84 -3.71 1.91
N SER A 70 -25.11 -4.79 2.10
CA SER A 70 -23.65 -4.75 2.23
C SER A 70 -22.94 -5.03 0.91
N THR A 71 -21.71 -4.54 0.80
CA THR A 71 -20.73 -4.92 -0.24
C THR A 71 -19.42 -5.30 0.43
N PHE A 72 -18.61 -6.11 -0.25
CA PHE A 72 -17.35 -6.62 0.28
C PHE A 72 -16.20 -6.16 -0.62
N LEU A 73 -15.27 -5.38 -0.06
CA LEU A 73 -14.18 -4.73 -0.79
C LEU A 73 -12.82 -5.17 -0.23
N ASP A 74 -11.83 -5.29 -1.11
CA ASP A 74 -10.45 -5.57 -0.71
C ASP A 74 -9.81 -4.32 -0.07
N LEU A 75 -8.79 -4.49 0.78
CA LEU A 75 -8.16 -3.36 1.49
C LEU A 75 -7.44 -2.38 0.55
N ASP A 76 -6.99 -2.86 -0.62
CA ASP A 76 -6.37 -2.02 -1.66
C ASP A 76 -7.31 -0.91 -2.17
N PHE A 77 -8.63 -1.07 -2.01
CA PHE A 77 -9.62 -0.04 -2.30
C PHE A 77 -9.31 1.27 -1.58
N LEU A 78 -8.80 1.22 -0.35
CA LEU A 78 -8.46 2.41 0.42
C LEU A 78 -7.32 3.23 -0.20
N ILE A 79 -6.45 2.59 -0.99
CA ILE A 79 -5.41 3.29 -1.76
C ILE A 79 -6.06 4.10 -2.90
N LYS A 80 -7.16 3.59 -3.46
CA LYS A 80 -7.93 4.22 -4.54
C LYS A 80 -8.83 5.35 -4.03
N ASP A 81 -9.38 5.19 -2.84
CA ASP A 81 -10.22 6.16 -2.14
C ASP A 81 -9.65 6.55 -0.77
N GLU A 82 -8.81 7.59 -0.79
CA GLU A 82 -8.13 8.16 0.39
C GLU A 82 -9.10 8.79 1.42
N THR A 83 -10.39 8.89 1.08
CA THR A 83 -11.40 9.41 2.02
C THR A 83 -11.97 8.32 2.92
N SER A 84 -11.77 7.05 2.54
CA SER A 84 -12.28 5.89 3.25
C SER A 84 -11.24 5.35 4.24
N SER A 85 -11.71 4.55 5.19
CA SER A 85 -10.84 3.92 6.21
C SER A 85 -11.29 2.50 6.54
N LEU A 86 -10.35 1.68 7.01
CA LEU A 86 -10.64 0.43 7.70
C LEU A 86 -10.76 0.72 9.19
N LYS A 87 -11.84 0.26 9.80
CA LYS A 87 -12.05 0.30 11.25
C LYS A 87 -11.74 -1.08 11.83
N GLY A 88 -10.80 -1.14 12.77
CA GLY A 88 -10.45 -2.34 13.52
C GLY A 88 -10.41 -2.08 15.03
N ASN A 89 -10.34 -3.15 15.82
CA ASN A 89 -10.17 -3.08 17.27
C ASN A 89 -9.35 -4.27 17.76
N LEU A 90 -8.53 -4.03 18.78
CA LEU A 90 -7.93 -5.12 19.55
C LEU A 90 -8.93 -5.55 20.63
N SER A 91 -9.23 -6.84 20.69
CA SER A 91 -10.17 -7.44 21.64
C SER A 91 -9.57 -7.58 23.05
N ASP A 92 -8.26 -7.74 23.16
CA ASP A 92 -7.53 -7.71 24.42
C ASP A 92 -6.06 -7.25 24.22
N LYS A 93 -5.31 -7.16 25.32
CA LYS A 93 -3.92 -6.67 25.32
C LYS A 93 -2.90 -7.55 24.57
N LYS A 94 -3.27 -8.79 24.24
CA LYS A 94 -2.47 -9.77 23.49
C LYS A 94 -3.00 -9.97 22.08
N ASP A 95 -4.13 -9.35 21.73
CA ASP A 95 -4.67 -9.39 20.38
C ASP A 95 -3.67 -8.74 19.40
N VAL A 96 -3.57 -9.35 18.23
CA VAL A 96 -2.73 -8.92 17.13
C VAL A 96 -3.50 -9.03 15.83
N ASP A 97 -3.66 -7.90 15.16
CA ASP A 97 -4.39 -7.79 13.91
C ASP A 97 -3.45 -7.80 12.70
N PHE A 98 -3.75 -8.67 11.72
CA PHE A 98 -2.99 -8.77 10.46
C PHE A 98 -3.82 -8.43 9.22
N TYR A 99 -3.42 -7.39 8.47
CA TYR A 99 -4.12 -6.95 7.26
C TYR A 99 -3.26 -7.08 6.01
N ASN A 100 -3.69 -7.92 5.09
CA ASN A 100 -3.01 -8.10 3.81
C ASN A 100 -3.62 -7.18 2.74
N PHE A 101 -2.75 -6.56 1.94
CA PHE A 101 -3.16 -5.75 0.81
C PHE A 101 -2.13 -5.82 -0.32
N SER A 102 -2.50 -5.31 -1.48
CA SER A 102 -1.60 -5.16 -2.61
C SER A 102 -1.73 -3.74 -3.16
N ILE A 103 -0.63 -3.17 -3.65
CA ILE A 103 -0.70 -1.87 -4.33
C ILE A 103 -1.30 -2.12 -5.72
N PRO A 104 -2.42 -1.47 -6.09
CA PRO A 104 -3.22 -1.81 -7.28
C PRO A 104 -2.63 -1.28 -8.60
N PHE A 105 -1.33 -1.01 -8.64
CA PHE A 105 -0.61 -0.55 -9.81
C PHE A 105 0.59 -1.40 -10.13
N ASN A 106 0.94 -1.45 -11.41
CA ASN A 106 2.22 -2.02 -11.81
C ASN A 106 3.39 -1.17 -11.26
N ARG A 107 4.52 -1.82 -11.09
CA ARG A 107 5.71 -1.26 -10.43
C ARG A 107 6.34 -0.10 -11.21
N THR A 108 6.21 -0.08 -12.53
CA THR A 108 6.65 1.04 -13.38
C THR A 108 5.93 2.34 -13.05
N ILE A 109 4.66 2.29 -12.62
CA ILE A 109 3.89 3.47 -12.23
C ILE A 109 4.08 3.76 -10.72
N GLN A 110 4.26 2.74 -9.88
CA GLN A 110 4.51 2.94 -8.43
C GLN A 110 5.72 3.83 -8.14
N ASN A 111 6.73 3.87 -9.01
CA ASN A 111 7.88 4.76 -8.83
C ASN A 111 7.54 6.26 -8.98
N TYR A 112 6.35 6.62 -9.45
CA TYR A 112 5.92 8.03 -9.57
C TYR A 112 5.20 8.56 -8.34
N PHE A 113 4.75 7.69 -7.42
CA PHE A 113 3.97 8.09 -6.27
C PHE A 113 4.36 7.29 -5.02
N GLY A 114 4.37 7.94 -3.87
CA GLY A 114 4.47 7.26 -2.58
C GLY A 114 3.09 6.79 -2.13
N VAL A 115 3.05 5.74 -1.31
CA VAL A 115 1.86 5.36 -0.57
C VAL A 115 2.18 5.49 0.92
N GLN A 116 1.43 6.34 1.61
CA GLN A 116 1.50 6.50 3.06
C GLN A 116 0.31 5.81 3.70
N ILE A 117 0.57 5.18 4.84
CA ILE A 117 -0.42 4.57 5.72
C ILE A 117 -0.55 5.48 6.93
N TYR A 118 -1.77 5.87 7.28
CA TYR A 118 -2.08 6.55 8.53
C TYR A 118 -2.88 5.64 9.44
N MET A 119 -2.59 5.72 10.73
CA MET A 119 -3.34 5.09 11.79
C MET A 119 -3.80 6.15 12.79
N ASP A 120 -5.11 6.37 12.83
CA ASP A 120 -5.78 7.10 13.90
C ASP A 120 -6.06 6.13 15.04
N MET A 121 -5.71 6.53 16.27
CA MET A 121 -5.89 5.71 17.46
C MET A 121 -6.96 6.28 18.38
N PRO A 122 -7.60 5.42 19.21
CA PRO A 122 -8.39 5.88 20.34
C PRO A 122 -7.55 6.72 21.31
N GLU A 123 -8.19 7.66 21.99
CA GLU A 123 -7.53 8.49 22.99
C GLU A 123 -6.95 7.62 24.12
N GLY A 124 -5.70 7.89 24.50
CA GLY A 124 -5.01 7.14 25.55
C GLY A 124 -4.45 5.77 25.13
N CYS A 125 -4.61 5.36 23.87
CA CYS A 125 -4.04 4.11 23.35
C CYS A 125 -2.70 4.35 22.63
N ASP A 126 -1.74 3.42 22.77
CA ASP A 126 -0.48 3.39 21.99
C ASP A 126 -0.32 2.02 21.30
N TYR A 127 -0.80 1.92 20.06
CA TYR A 127 -0.69 0.70 19.25
C TYR A 127 0.45 0.82 18.25
N ASP A 128 1.22 -0.24 18.07
CA ASP A 128 2.25 -0.31 17.04
C ASP A 128 1.66 -0.78 15.71
N LEU A 129 2.06 -0.11 14.62
CA LEU A 129 1.80 -0.53 13.25
C LEU A 129 3.12 -0.90 12.59
N THR A 130 3.26 -2.16 12.21
CA THR A 130 4.45 -2.70 11.54
C THR A 130 4.09 -3.21 10.16
N LEU A 131 4.94 -2.97 9.16
CA LEU A 131 4.73 -3.37 7.78
C LEU A 131 5.71 -4.48 7.39
N TYR A 132 5.17 -5.53 6.81
CA TYR A 132 5.91 -6.66 6.26
C TYR A 132 5.71 -6.76 4.75
N ASP A 133 6.77 -7.16 4.05
CA ASP A 133 6.72 -7.50 2.63
C ASP A 133 6.15 -8.91 2.38
N GLU A 134 6.05 -9.34 1.12
CA GLU A 134 5.49 -10.65 0.77
C GLU A 134 6.36 -11.85 1.19
N TYR A 135 7.63 -11.60 1.53
CA TYR A 135 8.58 -12.60 2.00
C TYR A 135 8.60 -12.70 3.53
N GLY A 136 7.85 -11.84 4.23
CA GLY A 136 7.79 -11.78 5.69
C GLY A 136 8.89 -10.93 6.32
N ASN A 137 9.64 -10.14 5.55
CA ASN A 137 10.61 -9.20 6.11
C ASN A 137 9.89 -7.97 6.63
N GLN A 138 10.31 -7.47 7.80
CA GLN A 138 9.85 -6.16 8.28
C GLN A 138 10.50 -5.06 7.44
N VAL A 139 9.68 -4.27 6.77
CA VAL A 139 10.12 -3.20 5.86
C VAL A 139 9.69 -1.81 6.32
N GLY A 140 8.96 -1.71 7.43
CA GLY A 140 8.61 -0.42 8.02
C GLY A 140 7.94 -0.55 9.38
N LYS A 141 7.99 0.54 10.16
CA LYS A 141 7.25 0.70 11.42
C LYS A 141 6.73 2.14 11.50
N ALA A 142 5.47 2.31 11.86
CA ALA A 142 4.86 3.64 11.90
C ALA A 142 5.34 4.46 13.08
N GLU A 143 5.51 5.76 12.85
CA GLU A 143 5.94 6.74 13.83
C GLU A 143 4.90 7.84 13.98
N TRP A 144 4.93 8.56 15.09
CA TRP A 144 4.01 9.67 15.33
C TRP A 144 4.27 10.82 14.36
N ASP A 145 3.22 11.33 13.72
CA ASP A 145 3.29 12.45 12.77
C ASP A 145 3.31 13.84 13.45
N GLY A 146 3.16 13.89 14.78
CA GLY A 146 3.05 15.12 15.57
C GLY A 146 1.66 15.75 15.57
N GLU A 147 0.72 15.26 14.76
CA GLU A 147 -0.69 15.65 14.71
C GLU A 147 -1.61 14.66 15.45
N GLY A 148 -1.02 13.70 16.16
CA GLY A 148 -1.76 12.70 16.94
C GLY A 148 -2.11 11.42 16.16
N ARG A 149 -1.42 11.15 15.05
CA ARG A 149 -1.56 9.89 14.30
C ARG A 149 -0.21 9.21 14.15
N LYS A 150 -0.24 7.90 13.89
CA LYS A 150 0.95 7.19 13.41
C LYS A 150 0.95 7.12 11.89
N THR A 151 2.10 7.35 11.28
CA THR A 151 2.28 7.32 9.83
C THR A 151 3.45 6.42 9.44
N LEU A 152 3.32 5.76 8.30
CA LEU A 152 4.37 4.98 7.67
C LEU A 152 4.33 5.18 6.15
N THR A 153 5.50 5.39 5.53
CA THR A 153 5.62 5.37 4.07
C THR A 153 5.97 3.95 3.62
N ILE A 154 5.20 3.41 2.66
CA ILE A 154 5.51 2.11 2.06
C ILE A 154 6.78 2.26 1.22
N PRO A 155 7.80 1.41 1.41
CA PRO A 155 9.02 1.49 0.65
C PRO A 155 8.80 1.23 -0.85
N ASN A 156 9.51 1.99 -1.68
CA ASN A 156 9.40 1.95 -3.15
C ASN A 156 10.68 1.43 -3.83
N TRP A 157 11.66 0.93 -3.07
CA TRP A 157 12.96 0.46 -3.59
C TRP A 157 12.86 -0.90 -4.29
N ASP A 158 12.02 -1.80 -3.80
CA ASP A 158 11.76 -3.08 -4.44
C ASP A 158 10.78 -2.84 -5.60
N THR A 159 11.04 -3.38 -6.80
CA THR A 159 10.12 -3.30 -7.94
C THR A 159 9.42 -4.62 -8.26
N ASN A 160 9.54 -5.65 -7.40
CA ASN A 160 8.86 -6.94 -7.51
C ASN A 160 7.71 -7.05 -6.50
N THR A 161 7.95 -6.66 -5.24
CA THR A 161 6.98 -6.85 -4.13
C THR A 161 5.76 -5.91 -4.06
N ASN A 162 4.66 -6.23 -4.73
CA ASN A 162 3.45 -5.38 -4.65
C ASN A 162 2.50 -5.75 -3.49
N LYS A 163 2.84 -6.76 -2.69
CA LYS A 163 2.01 -7.30 -1.61
C LYS A 163 2.64 -7.02 -0.26
N TYR A 164 1.80 -6.62 0.68
CA TYR A 164 2.23 -6.23 2.02
C TYR A 164 1.26 -6.72 3.08
N CYS A 165 1.76 -6.87 4.29
CA CYS A 165 0.98 -7.17 5.48
C CYS A 165 1.21 -6.11 6.56
N ILE A 166 0.14 -5.52 7.06
CA ILE A 166 0.15 -4.66 8.23
C ILE A 166 -0.07 -5.55 9.46
N LYS A 167 0.75 -5.39 10.47
CA LYS A 167 0.55 -5.95 11.81
C LYS A 167 0.23 -4.81 12.78
N ILE A 168 -0.86 -4.91 13.51
CA ILE A 168 -1.22 -4.01 14.61
C ILE A 168 -1.22 -4.78 15.92
N GLU A 169 -0.55 -4.23 16.93
CA GLU A 169 -0.53 -4.82 18.26
C GLU A 169 -0.42 -3.72 19.33
N ASN A 170 -0.82 -4.04 20.55
CA ASN A 170 -0.63 -3.15 21.68
C ASN A 170 0.87 -3.09 22.05
N LYS A 171 1.43 -1.88 22.10
CA LYS A 171 2.86 -1.67 22.35
C LYS A 171 3.29 -1.98 23.78
N ASN A 172 2.47 -1.56 24.76
CA ASN A 172 2.82 -1.62 26.18
C ASN A 172 2.07 -2.73 26.93
N GLY A 173 1.19 -3.47 26.26
CA GLY A 173 0.32 -4.46 26.89
C GLY A 173 -0.65 -3.83 27.89
N GLU A 174 -0.95 -2.53 27.71
CA GLU A 174 -1.93 -1.79 28.48
C GLU A 174 -3.34 -2.36 28.26
N GLU A 175 -4.27 -2.05 29.16
CA GLU A 175 -5.64 -2.55 29.02
C GLU A 175 -6.29 -1.94 27.78
N VAL A 176 -6.85 -2.81 26.93
CA VAL A 176 -7.54 -2.39 25.71
C VAL A 176 -9.04 -2.61 25.90
N SER A 177 -9.82 -1.62 25.50
CA SER A 177 -11.28 -1.77 25.40
C SER A 177 -11.64 -2.34 24.03
N PRO A 178 -12.46 -3.40 23.97
CA PRO A 178 -13.03 -3.90 22.71
C PRO A 178 -13.96 -2.88 22.01
N HIS A 179 -14.34 -1.81 22.71
CA HIS A 179 -15.17 -0.74 22.16
C HIS A 179 -14.36 0.41 21.56
N ASP A 180 -13.04 0.38 21.72
CA ASP A 180 -12.14 1.38 21.17
C ASP A 180 -11.64 0.91 19.81
N TYR A 181 -11.67 1.82 18.82
CA TYR A 181 -11.36 1.48 17.44
C TYR A 181 -10.25 2.36 16.91
N TYR A 182 -9.27 1.73 16.28
CA TYR A 182 -8.34 2.43 15.41
C TYR A 182 -8.92 2.52 14.00
N LYS A 183 -8.36 3.45 13.20
CA LYS A 183 -8.66 3.55 11.78
C LYS A 183 -7.38 3.54 10.97
N ILE A 184 -7.33 2.68 9.95
CA ILE A 184 -6.28 2.68 8.95
C ILE A 184 -6.80 3.40 7.71
N SER A 185 -6.04 4.36 7.21
CA SER A 185 -6.30 5.03 5.93
C SER A 185 -5.02 5.10 5.11
N PHE A 186 -5.18 5.32 3.81
CA PHE A 186 -4.06 5.41 2.87
C PHE A 186 -4.08 6.77 2.18
N LYS A 187 -2.90 7.26 1.83
CA LYS A 187 -2.73 8.46 1.03
C LYS A 187 -1.65 8.25 -0.01
N VAL A 188 -1.99 8.59 -1.24
CA VAL A 188 -1.03 8.65 -2.33
C VAL A 188 -0.38 10.03 -2.31
N THR A 189 0.95 10.03 -2.27
CA THR A 189 1.77 11.24 -2.27
C THR A 189 2.64 11.27 -3.52
N GLU A 190 3.15 12.45 -3.87
CA GLU A 190 4.22 12.54 -4.85
C GLU A 190 5.45 11.77 -4.37
N ASN A 191 6.11 11.03 -5.27
CA ASN A 191 7.39 10.42 -4.94
C ASN A 191 8.51 11.45 -5.05
N LYS A 192 8.96 11.99 -3.91
CA LYS A 192 10.05 12.98 -3.86
C LYS A 192 11.40 12.41 -4.32
N GLU A 193 11.55 11.09 -4.35
CA GLU A 193 12.74 10.38 -4.82
C GLU A 193 12.56 9.78 -6.22
N GLN A 194 11.58 10.28 -6.99
CA GLN A 194 11.33 9.81 -8.35
C GLN A 194 12.59 9.86 -9.22
N GLU A 195 13.42 10.89 -9.08
CA GLU A 195 14.66 11.03 -9.85
C GLU A 195 15.68 9.93 -9.54
N LYS A 196 15.75 9.45 -8.28
CA LYS A 196 16.61 8.31 -7.88
C LYS A 196 16.12 7.01 -8.51
N THR A 197 14.80 6.87 -8.68
CA THR A 197 14.17 5.65 -9.20
C THR A 197 13.94 5.67 -10.72
N ASP A 198 14.16 6.81 -11.38
CA ASP A 198 13.99 6.97 -12.84
C ASP A 198 15.01 6.12 -13.63
N ALA A 199 16.24 5.98 -13.14
CA ALA A 199 17.26 5.11 -13.73
C ALA A 199 16.89 3.62 -13.60
N ILE A 200 16.41 3.19 -12.42
CA ILE A 200 15.90 1.83 -12.18
C ILE A 200 14.72 1.55 -13.12
N ARG A 201 13.81 2.52 -13.28
CA ARG A 201 12.63 2.43 -14.15
C ARG A 201 13.00 2.26 -15.62
N GLU A 202 13.96 3.05 -16.11
CA GLU A 202 14.41 2.94 -17.49
C GLU A 202 15.05 1.56 -17.75
N ALA A 203 15.92 1.11 -16.85
CA ALA A 203 16.55 -0.22 -16.96
C ALA A 203 15.53 -1.36 -16.92
N PHE A 204 14.56 -1.31 -15.99
CA PHE A 204 13.49 -2.31 -15.89
C PHE A 204 12.57 -2.29 -17.11
N GLY A 205 12.17 -1.10 -17.59
CA GLY A 205 11.33 -0.96 -18.79
C GLY A 205 12.01 -1.55 -20.03
N ASN A 206 13.33 -1.35 -20.16
CA ASN A 206 14.12 -1.95 -21.24
C ASN A 206 14.19 -3.48 -21.13
N LEU A 207 14.42 -4.03 -19.93
CA LEU A 207 14.40 -5.47 -19.67
C LEU A 207 13.04 -6.09 -19.98
N HIS A 208 11.95 -5.51 -19.46
CA HIS A 208 10.60 -6.00 -19.71
C HIS A 208 10.23 -5.92 -21.20
N GLY A 209 10.66 -4.84 -21.88
CA GLY A 209 10.53 -4.71 -23.32
C GLY A 209 11.29 -5.80 -24.09
N ALA A 210 12.52 -6.13 -23.68
CA ALA A 210 13.32 -7.19 -24.26
C ALA A 210 12.65 -8.57 -24.09
N TYR A 211 12.12 -8.88 -22.90
CA TYR A 211 11.35 -10.11 -22.69
C TYR A 211 10.10 -10.19 -23.56
N SER A 212 9.32 -9.10 -23.63
CA SER A 212 8.10 -9.04 -24.46
C SER A 212 8.41 -9.26 -25.94
N ARG A 213 9.54 -8.73 -26.42
CA ARG A 213 10.02 -8.92 -27.80
C ARG A 213 10.74 -10.25 -28.04
N LYS A 214 10.95 -11.07 -27.01
CA LYS A 214 11.79 -12.28 -27.05
C LYS A 214 13.19 -11.99 -27.59
N ASP A 215 13.75 -10.86 -27.18
CA ASP A 215 15.08 -10.44 -27.57
C ASP A 215 16.12 -11.44 -27.05
N GLU A 216 17.03 -11.90 -27.92
CA GLU A 216 18.08 -12.86 -27.55
C GLU A 216 19.07 -12.27 -26.53
N ASN A 217 19.18 -10.93 -26.49
CA ASN A 217 20.10 -10.19 -25.62
C ASN A 217 19.47 -9.77 -24.27
N TRP A 218 18.32 -10.34 -23.87
CA TRP A 218 17.63 -9.98 -22.62
C TRP A 218 18.53 -10.06 -21.37
N ARG A 219 19.55 -10.92 -21.37
CA ARG A 219 20.52 -11.05 -20.27
C ARG A 219 21.33 -9.78 -20.04
N GLU A 220 21.71 -9.06 -21.11
CA GLU A 220 22.44 -7.79 -20.98
C GLU A 220 21.56 -6.70 -20.36
N TYR A 221 20.26 -6.73 -20.62
CA TYR A 221 19.30 -5.83 -19.98
C TYR A 221 19.08 -6.19 -18.50
N LEU A 222 19.16 -7.48 -18.14
CA LEU A 222 19.09 -7.93 -16.76
C LEU A 222 20.32 -7.48 -15.97
N ASP A 223 21.52 -7.64 -16.54
CA ASP A 223 22.76 -7.23 -15.89
C ASP A 223 22.79 -5.72 -15.63
N LYS A 224 22.38 -4.91 -16.62
CA LYS A 224 22.23 -3.45 -16.45
C LYS A 224 21.23 -3.09 -15.37
N TYR A 225 20.09 -3.77 -15.32
CA TYR A 225 19.09 -3.53 -14.27
C TYR A 225 19.64 -3.86 -12.87
N ASN A 226 20.35 -4.98 -12.73
CA ASN A 226 20.97 -5.37 -11.45
C ASN A 226 22.08 -4.40 -11.02
N GLU A 227 22.86 -3.86 -11.96
CA GLU A 227 23.89 -2.85 -11.69
C GLU A 227 23.26 -1.57 -11.10
N VAL A 228 22.20 -1.05 -11.72
CA VAL A 228 21.49 0.14 -11.22
C VAL A 228 20.86 -0.12 -9.84
N LEU A 229 20.33 -1.32 -9.58
CA LEU A 229 19.83 -1.69 -8.25
C LEU A 229 20.93 -1.67 -7.19
N MET A 230 22.07 -2.32 -7.44
CA MET A 230 23.19 -2.39 -6.48
C MET A 230 23.76 -1.00 -6.17
N ASP A 231 23.87 -0.13 -7.17
CA ASP A 231 24.37 1.23 -6.95
C ASP A 231 23.38 2.10 -6.17
N THR A 232 22.08 1.90 -6.40
CA THR A 232 21.03 2.57 -5.64
C THR A 232 21.02 2.12 -4.18
N GLU A 233 21.13 0.81 -3.92
CA GLU A 233 21.23 0.24 -2.57
C GLU A 233 22.41 0.82 -1.79
N LYS A 234 23.61 0.87 -2.40
CA LYS A 234 24.81 1.49 -1.79
C LYS A 234 24.63 2.97 -1.45
N ASN A 235 23.84 3.70 -2.24
CA ASN A 235 23.58 5.12 -1.98
C ASN A 235 22.60 5.30 -0.81
N TYR A 236 21.56 4.46 -0.72
CA TYR A 236 20.65 4.45 0.44
C TYR A 236 21.36 4.11 1.75
N THR A 237 22.28 3.14 1.76
CA THR A 237 23.05 2.78 2.97
C THR A 237 23.98 3.91 3.46
N LYS A 238 24.37 4.86 2.59
CA LYS A 238 25.24 6.00 2.96
C LYS A 238 24.46 7.20 3.49
N GLU A 239 23.16 7.28 3.21
CA GLU A 239 22.28 8.37 3.64
C GLU A 239 21.58 8.08 4.99
N MET A 240 21.69 6.84 5.49
CA MET A 240 21.35 6.44 6.87
C MET A 240 22.49 6.73 7.85
#